data_AF-A0A7W3TFZ0-F1
#
_entry.id   AF-A0A7W3TFZ0-F1
#
_cell.length_a   1.000
_cell.length_b   1.000
_cell.length_c   1.000
_cell.angle_alpha   90.00
_cell.angle_beta   90.00
_cell.angle_gamma   90.00
#
_symmetry.space_group_name_H-M   'P 1'
#
loop_
_entity.id
_entity.type
_entity.pdbx_description
1 polymer ?
#
loop_
_entity_poly.entity_id
_entity_poly.type
_entity_poly.pdbx_seq_one_letter_code
_entity_poly.pdbx_strand_id
1 'polypeptide(L)'
;MDTTQVGGDGHRAEPLHHTEHHHGWVWERLTDVAVPADEFAVVQHAYVHERTTGAETGWMSHAVACLRRPGGRGHVLVLVGRPGTGRRTTALRVLHDVGLPHERIRELVADWERPRVGRLPHRPGHGFVLDLGREEELPEDFCRGLAEYRRRAVETDTFLILLVTPSVRAPGLPDSLPRL
;
A
#
# COMPACT_ATOMS: atom_id res chain seq x y z
N MET A 1 -8.45 84.79 -26.25
CA MET A 1 -8.18 84.86 -24.80
C MET A 1 -7.79 83.48 -24.36
N ASP A 2 -6.63 83.42 -23.73
CA ASP A 2 -5.84 82.27 -23.32
C ASP A 2 -6.35 81.67 -21.99
N THR A 3 -6.29 80.33 -21.83
CA THR A 3 -5.94 79.56 -20.61
C THR A 3 -6.33 78.06 -20.82
N THR A 4 -5.41 77.08 -20.86
CA THR A 4 -4.80 76.33 -19.71
C THR A 4 -5.87 75.43 -19.03
N GLN A 5 -5.77 74.13 -18.71
CA GLN A 5 -4.73 73.08 -18.72
C GLN A 5 -5.34 71.79 -18.09
N VAL A 6 -4.95 70.62 -18.62
CA VAL A 6 -4.67 69.28 -18.01
C VAL A 6 -5.57 68.67 -16.91
N GLY A 7 -5.87 67.38 -17.12
CA GLY A 7 -6.11 66.33 -16.10
C GLY A 7 -6.92 65.18 -16.71
N GLY A 8 -6.36 64.00 -16.98
CA GLY A 8 -6.35 62.84 -16.05
C GLY A 8 -7.76 62.25 -15.96
N ASP A 9 -8.10 61.03 -16.39
CA ASP A 9 -7.43 59.76 -16.17
C ASP A 9 -7.86 58.73 -17.22
N GLY A 10 -6.88 57.96 -17.70
CA GLY A 10 -7.13 56.77 -18.50
C GLY A 10 -7.69 55.66 -17.62
N HIS A 11 -8.95 55.27 -17.84
CA HIS A 11 -9.50 54.01 -17.34
C HIS A 11 -8.87 52.85 -18.14
N ARG A 12 -7.66 52.46 -17.73
CA ARG A 12 -7.09 51.16 -18.05
C ARG A 12 -7.76 50.16 -17.10
N ALA A 13 -8.63 49.32 -17.64
CA ALA A 13 -9.07 48.13 -16.95
C ALA A 13 -7.82 47.29 -16.63
N GLU A 14 -7.43 47.27 -15.35
CA GLU A 14 -6.48 46.31 -14.81
C GLU A 14 -7.22 44.96 -14.76
N PRO A 15 -6.87 43.96 -15.58
CA PRO A 15 -7.25 42.61 -15.22
C PRO A 15 -6.43 42.28 -13.98
N LEU A 16 -7.12 42.07 -12.86
CA LEU A 16 -6.54 41.40 -11.70
C LEU A 16 -6.03 40.04 -12.20
N HIS A 17 -4.75 39.99 -12.57
CA HIS A 17 -4.00 38.76 -12.66
C HIS A 17 -3.90 38.24 -11.23
N HIS A 18 -4.95 37.53 -10.80
CA HIS A 18 -4.80 36.60 -9.71
C HIS A 18 -3.92 35.46 -10.23
N THR A 19 -2.61 35.72 -10.17
CA THR A 19 -1.60 34.68 -10.25
C THR A 19 -1.71 33.96 -8.92
N GLU A 20 -2.66 33.03 -8.86
CA GLU A 20 -2.88 32.18 -7.70
C GLU A 20 -1.62 31.32 -7.56
N HIS A 21 -0.81 31.69 -6.58
CA HIS A 21 0.47 31.06 -6.31
C HIS A 21 0.25 29.56 -6.01
N HIS A 22 0.79 28.71 -6.89
CA HIS A 22 0.91 27.27 -6.68
C HIS A 22 1.67 26.96 -5.38
N HIS A 23 0.97 26.56 -4.30
CA HIS A 23 1.58 25.84 -3.17
C HIS A 23 0.62 24.79 -2.60
N GLY A 24 0.31 23.79 -3.43
CA GLY A 24 -0.35 22.55 -2.99
C GLY A 24 0.49 21.34 -3.41
N TRP A 25 1.76 21.30 -2.99
CA TRP A 25 2.63 20.14 -3.23
C TRP A 25 2.13 18.96 -2.37
N VAL A 26 1.20 18.18 -2.91
CA VAL A 26 0.85 16.87 -2.35
C VAL A 26 1.93 15.88 -2.82
N TRP A 27 3.06 15.85 -2.11
CA TRP A 27 4.16 14.90 -2.35
C TRP A 27 3.91 13.50 -1.77
N GLU A 28 2.78 13.26 -1.12
CA GLU A 28 2.43 11.94 -0.61
C GLU A 28 2.19 10.94 -1.75
N ARG A 29 3.21 10.13 -2.07
CA ARG A 29 3.15 9.12 -3.13
C ARG A 29 3.21 7.72 -2.55
N LEU A 30 2.32 6.87 -3.04
CA LEU A 30 2.48 5.43 -2.95
C LEU A 30 2.93 4.95 -4.32
N THR A 31 4.18 4.50 -4.41
CA THR A 31 4.77 4.04 -5.67
C THR A 31 4.85 2.53 -5.66
N ASP A 32 4.33 1.89 -6.71
CA ASP A 32 4.56 0.47 -6.91
C ASP A 32 5.88 0.24 -7.66
N VAL A 33 6.77 -0.58 -7.10
CA VAL A 33 8.06 -0.93 -7.69
C VAL A 33 8.11 -2.42 -8.01
N ALA A 34 8.86 -2.77 -9.06
CA ALA A 34 9.14 -4.17 -9.37
C ALA A 34 10.05 -4.77 -8.31
N VAL A 35 9.81 -6.02 -7.94
CA VAL A 35 10.79 -6.81 -7.19
C VAL A 35 11.94 -7.16 -8.14
N PRO A 36 13.22 -6.94 -7.79
CA PRO A 36 14.35 -7.35 -8.62
C PRO A 36 14.36 -8.86 -8.92
N ALA A 37 14.75 -9.24 -10.14
CA ALA A 37 14.76 -10.63 -10.62
C ALA A 37 15.67 -11.55 -9.77
N ASP A 38 16.86 -11.07 -9.46
CA ASP A 38 17.84 -11.73 -8.61
C ASP A 38 17.32 -11.92 -7.18
N GLU A 39 16.64 -10.90 -6.64
CA GLU A 39 16.02 -11.00 -5.32
C GLU A 39 14.89 -12.04 -5.30
N PHE A 40 14.02 -12.02 -6.31
CA PHE A 40 12.92 -12.98 -6.38
C PHE A 40 13.40 -14.42 -6.63
N ALA A 41 14.54 -14.61 -7.30
CA ALA A 41 15.16 -15.93 -7.43
C ALA A 41 15.52 -16.53 -6.06
N VAL A 42 15.95 -15.70 -5.09
CA VAL A 42 16.18 -16.15 -3.71
C VAL A 42 14.89 -16.64 -3.07
N VAL A 43 13.78 -15.92 -3.26
CA VAL A 43 12.44 -16.30 -2.77
C VAL A 43 11.98 -17.64 -3.37
N GLN A 44 12.26 -17.88 -4.65
CA GLN A 44 11.84 -19.11 -5.33
C GLN A 44 12.68 -20.32 -4.92
N HIS A 45 14.00 -20.17 -4.87
CA HIS A 45 14.94 -21.29 -4.85
C HIS A 45 15.69 -21.46 -3.53
N ALA A 46 15.79 -20.41 -2.71
CA ALA A 46 16.62 -20.40 -1.50
C ALA A 46 15.85 -19.99 -0.24
N TYR A 47 14.52 -19.93 -0.30
CA TYR A 47 13.69 -19.63 0.86
C TYR A 47 13.78 -20.75 1.91
N VAL A 48 14.27 -20.39 3.10
CA VAL A 48 14.33 -21.29 4.25
C VAL A 48 13.16 -20.98 5.16
N HIS A 49 12.34 -22.01 5.41
CA HIS A 49 11.28 -21.90 6.41
C HIS A 49 11.92 -21.80 7.79
N GLU A 50 11.45 -20.87 8.62
CA GLU A 50 11.81 -20.86 10.03
C GLU A 50 11.52 -22.25 10.61
N ARG A 51 12.55 -22.90 11.17
CA ARG A 51 12.41 -24.22 11.77
C ARG A 51 11.75 -24.05 13.13
N THR A 52 10.44 -23.86 13.16
CA THR A 52 9.72 -23.90 14.43
C THR A 52 9.53 -25.35 14.85
N THR A 53 9.98 -25.65 16.06
CA THR A 53 9.90 -26.95 16.68
C THR A 53 8.44 -27.28 17.02
N GLY A 54 7.80 -28.08 16.17
CA GLY A 54 6.49 -28.72 16.43
C GLY A 54 5.28 -28.01 15.83
N ALA A 55 4.43 -28.78 15.14
CA ALA A 55 3.12 -28.42 14.54
C ALA A 55 3.04 -27.23 13.54
N GLU A 56 4.07 -26.40 13.40
CA GLU A 56 4.05 -25.19 12.55
C GLU A 56 4.40 -25.39 11.07
N THR A 57 4.57 -26.63 10.60
CA THR A 57 4.84 -26.91 9.17
C THR A 57 3.69 -26.51 8.21
N GLY A 58 2.60 -25.93 8.73
CA GLY A 58 1.39 -25.57 7.99
C GLY A 58 1.11 -24.07 7.83
N TRP A 59 1.88 -23.15 8.41
CA TRP A 59 1.50 -21.73 8.40
C TRP A 59 1.59 -21.08 7.01
N MET A 60 2.56 -21.46 6.15
CA MET A 60 2.62 -20.96 4.77
C MET A 60 1.46 -21.49 3.94
N SER A 61 1.16 -22.78 4.05
CA SER A 61 -0.03 -23.39 3.43
C SER A 61 -1.30 -22.72 3.92
N HIS A 62 -1.36 -22.34 5.20
CA HIS A 62 -2.45 -21.58 5.77
C HIS A 62 -2.53 -20.16 5.21
N ALA A 63 -1.40 -19.45 5.06
CA ALA A 63 -1.32 -18.12 4.44
C ALA A 63 -1.83 -18.13 2.99
N VAL A 64 -1.36 -19.10 2.20
CA VAL A 64 -1.78 -19.32 0.81
C VAL A 64 -3.27 -19.66 0.75
N ALA A 65 -3.75 -20.56 1.61
CA ALA A 65 -5.16 -20.91 1.69
C ALA A 65 -6.03 -19.73 2.13
N CYS A 66 -5.53 -18.88 3.03
CA CYS A 66 -6.18 -17.64 3.45
C CYS A 66 -6.37 -16.69 2.28
N LEU A 67 -5.41 -16.58 1.36
CA LEU A 67 -5.51 -15.78 0.13
C LEU A 67 -6.25 -16.49 -1.02
N ARG A 68 -6.30 -17.82 -1.08
CA ARG A 68 -7.00 -18.52 -2.18
C ARG A 68 -8.44 -18.92 -1.87
N ARG A 69 -8.93 -18.69 -0.64
CA ARG A 69 -10.23 -19.24 -0.21
C ARG A 69 -11.39 -18.78 -1.12
N PRO A 70 -12.00 -19.69 -1.88
CA PRO A 70 -13.19 -19.40 -2.68
C PRO A 70 -14.35 -19.04 -1.74
N GLY A 71 -15.12 -17.98 -2.04
CA GLY A 71 -16.28 -17.61 -1.22
C GLY A 71 -16.03 -16.54 -0.15
N GLY A 72 -15.00 -15.71 -0.29
CA GLY A 72 -15.10 -14.32 0.17
C GLY A 72 -14.25 -13.92 1.37
N ARG A 73 -13.04 -14.49 1.56
CA ARG A 73 -12.15 -14.00 2.63
C ARG A 73 -10.69 -13.65 2.32
N GLY A 74 -10.17 -13.90 1.14
CA GLY A 74 -8.72 -13.92 0.94
C GLY A 74 -8.13 -13.02 -0.12
N HIS A 75 -8.04 -11.71 0.07
CA HIS A 75 -7.26 -10.86 -0.86
C HIS A 75 -6.38 -9.84 -0.14
N VAL A 76 -6.45 -9.86 1.19
CA VAL A 76 -5.63 -9.04 2.07
C VAL A 76 -5.15 -9.96 3.19
N LEU A 77 -3.84 -9.99 3.44
CA LEU A 77 -3.18 -10.74 4.51
C LEU A 77 -2.31 -9.79 5.32
N VAL A 78 -2.29 -9.97 6.64
CA VAL A 78 -1.40 -9.21 7.53
C VAL A 78 -0.33 -10.15 8.07
N LEU A 79 0.94 -9.82 7.80
CA LEU A 79 2.09 -10.51 8.37
C LEU A 79 2.68 -9.67 9.50
N VAL A 80 2.57 -10.18 10.71
CA VAL A 80 3.08 -9.59 11.94
C VAL A 80 4.43 -10.21 12.26
N GLY A 81 5.43 -9.38 12.54
CA GLY A 81 6.75 -9.90 12.90
C GLY A 81 7.76 -8.78 13.11
N ARG A 82 8.86 -9.10 13.79
CA ARG A 82 9.88 -8.11 14.10
C ARG A 82 10.66 -7.70 12.83
N PRO A 83 11.32 -6.53 12.83
CA PRO A 83 12.28 -6.21 11.78
C PRO A 83 13.35 -7.31 11.66
N GLY A 84 13.76 -7.63 10.43
CA GLY A 84 14.79 -8.64 10.17
C GLY A 84 14.33 -10.11 10.19
N THR A 85 13.06 -10.42 10.48
CA THR A 85 12.57 -11.82 10.51
C THR A 85 12.20 -12.39 9.13
N GLY A 86 12.55 -11.70 8.04
CA GLY A 86 12.24 -12.18 6.68
C GLY A 86 10.79 -11.98 6.22
N ARG A 87 9.96 -11.19 6.92
CA ARG A 87 8.55 -10.91 6.55
C ARG A 87 8.33 -10.54 5.09
N ARG A 88 9.22 -9.72 4.52
CA ARG A 88 9.17 -9.31 3.11
C ARG A 88 9.37 -10.51 2.20
N THR A 89 10.42 -11.29 2.43
CA THR A 89 10.69 -12.54 1.72
C THR A 89 9.52 -13.53 1.84
N THR A 90 8.94 -13.65 3.03
CA THR A 90 7.73 -14.44 3.29
C THR A 90 6.55 -13.96 2.45
N ALA A 91 6.28 -12.65 2.41
CA ALA A 91 5.18 -12.08 1.64
C ALA A 91 5.33 -12.38 0.14
N LEU A 92 6.53 -12.17 -0.39
CA LEU A 92 6.85 -12.50 -1.78
C LEU A 92 6.65 -13.99 -2.06
N ARG A 93 7.07 -14.86 -1.13
CA ARG A 93 6.87 -16.30 -1.26
C ARG A 93 5.39 -16.68 -1.26
N VAL A 94 4.61 -16.10 -0.35
CA VAL A 94 3.16 -16.33 -0.29
C VAL A 94 2.48 -15.87 -1.58
N LEU A 95 2.83 -14.70 -2.12
CA LEU A 95 2.29 -14.21 -3.40
C LEU A 95 2.67 -15.10 -4.59
N HIS A 96 3.90 -15.62 -4.61
CA HIS A 96 4.32 -16.62 -5.59
C HIS A 96 3.51 -17.91 -5.47
N ASP A 97 3.33 -18.43 -4.25
CA ASP A 97 2.67 -19.72 -4.00
C ASP A 97 1.13 -19.66 -4.19
N VAL A 98 0.53 -18.46 -4.14
CA VAL A 98 -0.84 -18.23 -4.66
C VAL A 98 -0.90 -18.15 -6.19
N GLY A 99 0.22 -18.35 -6.89
CA GLY A 99 0.29 -18.52 -8.34
C GLY A 99 0.46 -17.22 -9.12
N LEU A 100 0.84 -16.12 -8.46
CA LEU A 100 1.16 -14.89 -9.19
C LEU A 100 2.53 -15.01 -9.85
N PRO A 101 2.64 -14.67 -11.15
CA PRO A 101 3.93 -14.58 -11.81
C PRO A 101 4.72 -13.37 -11.26
N HIS A 102 6.04 -13.45 -11.29
CA HIS A 102 6.97 -12.41 -10.80
C HIS A 102 6.53 -11.02 -11.22
N GLU A 103 6.25 -10.85 -12.51
CA GLU A 103 6.02 -9.54 -13.15
C GLU A 103 4.75 -8.85 -12.63
N ARG A 104 3.90 -9.58 -11.92
CA ARG A 104 2.67 -9.07 -11.30
C ARG A 104 2.80 -8.84 -9.80
N ILE A 105 3.94 -9.18 -9.21
CA ILE A 105 4.25 -8.93 -7.80
C ILE A 105 5.01 -7.60 -7.69
N ARG A 106 4.50 -6.73 -6.81
CA ARG A 106 4.98 -5.36 -6.67
C ARG A 106 5.11 -4.99 -5.21
N GLU A 107 6.04 -4.12 -4.92
CA GLU A 107 6.20 -3.53 -3.60
C GLU A 107 5.70 -2.10 -3.59
N LEU A 108 5.03 -1.73 -2.52
CA LEU A 108 4.49 -0.40 -2.32
C LEU A 108 5.47 0.36 -1.44
N VAL A 109 6.18 1.29 -2.06
CA VAL A 109 7.04 2.25 -1.38
C VAL A 109 6.18 3.45 -1.02
N ALA A 110 5.96 3.61 0.28
CA ALA A 110 5.17 4.69 0.84
C ALA A 110 6.05 5.90 1.17
N ASP A 111 5.71 7.04 0.57
CA ASP A 111 6.21 8.38 0.89
C ASP A 111 5.05 9.28 1.38
N TRP A 112 4.03 8.66 2.00
CA TRP A 112 2.93 9.38 2.61
C TRP A 112 3.30 9.87 4.02
N GLU A 113 2.62 10.90 4.52
CA GLU A 113 2.72 11.26 5.95
C GLU A 113 1.84 10.36 6.81
N ARG A 114 0.79 9.78 6.22
CA ARG A 114 -0.17 8.91 6.91
C ARG A 114 -0.73 7.83 5.96
N PRO A 115 -0.87 6.56 6.39
CA PRO A 115 -1.48 5.50 5.59
C PRO A 115 -2.90 5.85 5.13
N ARG A 116 -3.19 5.68 3.83
CA ARG A 116 -4.52 5.92 3.24
C ARG A 116 -4.92 4.83 2.27
N VAL A 117 -6.05 4.16 2.53
CA VAL A 117 -6.58 3.08 1.68
C VAL A 117 -6.89 3.56 0.27
N GLY A 118 -7.36 4.80 0.10
CA GLY A 118 -7.66 5.38 -1.21
C GLY A 118 -6.44 5.51 -2.13
N ARG A 119 -5.22 5.34 -1.60
CA ARG A 119 -3.98 5.32 -2.39
C ARG A 119 -3.51 3.91 -2.75
N LEU A 120 -4.07 2.87 -2.15
CA LEU A 120 -3.68 1.50 -2.46
C LEU A 120 -4.07 1.17 -3.91
N PRO A 121 -3.13 0.65 -4.72
CA PRO A 121 -3.43 0.31 -6.09
C PRO A 121 -4.36 -0.89 -6.14
N HIS A 122 -5.16 -0.91 -7.19
CA HIS A 122 -6.13 -1.96 -7.43
C HIS A 122 -6.02 -2.37 -8.90
N ARG A 123 -5.00 -3.17 -9.19
CA ARG A 123 -4.73 -3.68 -10.55
C ARG A 123 -5.09 -5.15 -10.63
N PRO A 124 -5.94 -5.56 -11.59
CA PRO A 124 -6.37 -6.95 -11.69
C PRO A 124 -5.20 -7.94 -11.81
N GLY A 125 -5.30 -9.07 -11.11
CA GLY A 125 -4.29 -10.13 -11.13
C GLY A 125 -2.92 -9.75 -10.59
N HIS A 126 -2.78 -8.62 -9.87
CA HIS A 126 -1.52 -8.20 -9.26
C HIS A 126 -1.47 -8.52 -7.77
N GLY A 127 -0.26 -8.73 -7.26
CA GLY A 127 0.04 -8.85 -5.84
C GLY A 127 0.87 -7.67 -5.36
N PHE A 128 0.50 -7.11 -4.22
CA PHE A 128 1.17 -5.96 -3.63
C PHE A 128 1.66 -6.29 -2.23
N VAL A 129 2.87 -5.85 -1.89
CA VAL A 129 3.40 -5.89 -0.52
C VAL A 129 3.57 -4.47 -0.03
N LEU A 130 3.03 -4.15 1.14
CA LEU A 130 3.16 -2.85 1.78
C LEU A 130 3.76 -3.01 3.18
N ASP A 131 4.91 -2.39 3.43
CA ASP A 131 5.53 -2.36 4.75
C ASP A 131 5.01 -1.17 5.56
N LEU A 132 4.29 -1.48 6.64
CA LEU A 132 3.79 -0.53 7.63
C LEU A 132 4.55 -0.66 8.95
N GLY A 133 5.67 -1.40 8.99
CA GLY A 133 6.44 -1.65 10.19
C GLY A 133 7.13 -0.42 10.79
N ARG A 134 7.15 0.70 10.07
CA ARG A 134 7.66 2.00 10.52
C ARG A 134 6.59 2.86 11.18
N GLU A 135 5.32 2.50 11.03
CA GLU A 135 4.21 3.24 11.64
C GLU A 135 4.13 2.90 13.13
N GLU A 136 3.92 3.90 13.98
CA GLU A 136 3.63 3.64 15.39
C GLU A 136 2.18 3.17 15.57
N GLU A 137 1.27 3.70 14.74
CA GLU A 137 -0.16 3.45 14.83
C GLU A 137 -0.83 3.56 13.45
N LEU A 138 -1.69 2.59 13.14
CA LEU A 138 -2.50 2.62 11.93
C LEU A 138 -3.76 3.46 12.14
N PRO A 139 -4.03 4.41 11.24
CA PRO A 139 -5.28 5.16 11.22
C PRO A 139 -6.53 4.28 11.26
N GLU A 140 -7.51 4.59 12.11
CA GLU A 140 -8.78 3.84 12.15
C GLU A 140 -9.51 3.85 10.80
N ASP A 141 -9.47 4.98 10.09
CA ASP A 141 -10.04 5.11 8.75
C ASP A 141 -9.31 4.26 7.71
N PHE A 142 -8.00 4.07 7.86
CA PHE A 142 -7.24 3.10 7.07
C PHE A 142 -7.70 1.68 7.38
N CYS A 143 -7.73 1.30 8.66
CA CYS A 143 -8.16 -0.03 9.11
C CYS A 143 -9.58 -0.38 8.61
N ARG A 144 -10.53 0.55 8.77
CA ARG A 144 -11.91 0.39 8.29
C ARG A 144 -11.98 0.29 6.76
N GLY A 145 -11.21 1.12 6.06
CA GLY A 145 -11.15 1.12 4.60
C GLY A 145 -10.64 -0.20 4.01
N LEU A 146 -9.82 -0.98 4.73
CA LEU A 146 -9.30 -2.26 4.26
C LEU A 146 -10.40 -3.29 3.98
N ALA A 147 -11.53 -3.24 4.69
CA ALA A 147 -12.66 -4.12 4.42
C ALA A 147 -13.28 -3.87 3.04
N GLU A 148 -13.43 -2.59 2.68
CA GLU A 148 -13.93 -2.16 1.38
C GLU A 148 -12.90 -2.44 0.28
N TYR A 149 -11.63 -2.14 0.52
CA TYR A 149 -10.55 -2.49 -0.40
C TYR A 149 -10.54 -4.00 -0.69
N ARG A 150 -10.64 -4.84 0.35
CA ARG A 150 -10.67 -6.29 0.21
C ARG A 150 -11.82 -6.76 -0.67
N ARG A 151 -13.01 -6.17 -0.55
CA ARG A 151 -14.15 -6.51 -1.42
C ARG A 151 -13.81 -6.24 -2.89
N ARG A 152 -13.27 -5.06 -3.20
CA ARG A 152 -12.84 -4.74 -4.56
C ARG A 152 -11.72 -5.67 -5.02
N ALA A 153 -10.77 -6.00 -4.14
CA ALA A 153 -9.65 -6.88 -4.46
C ALA A 153 -10.11 -8.30 -4.82
N VAL A 154 -11.21 -8.79 -4.22
CA VAL A 154 -11.87 -10.04 -4.62
C VAL A 154 -12.40 -9.94 -6.06
N GLU A 155 -13.07 -8.85 -6.41
CA GLU A 155 -13.69 -8.67 -7.73
C GLU A 155 -12.67 -8.66 -8.89
N THR A 156 -11.44 -8.23 -8.61
CA THR A 156 -10.37 -8.11 -9.63
C THR A 156 -9.25 -9.11 -9.47
N ASP A 157 -9.36 -10.04 -8.54
CA ASP A 157 -8.29 -11.00 -8.22
C ASP A 157 -6.95 -10.30 -7.89
N THR A 158 -7.03 -9.21 -7.11
CA THR A 158 -5.87 -8.46 -6.62
C THR A 158 -5.51 -8.94 -5.23
N PHE A 159 -4.23 -9.04 -4.90
CA PHE A 159 -3.74 -9.48 -3.59
C PHE A 159 -2.95 -8.36 -2.91
N LEU A 160 -3.09 -8.23 -1.61
CA LEU A 160 -2.34 -7.29 -0.78
C LEU A 160 -1.82 -8.01 0.46
N ILE A 161 -0.53 -7.86 0.74
CA ILE A 161 0.06 -8.30 2.01
C ILE A 161 0.59 -7.07 2.74
N LEU A 162 0.13 -6.87 3.97
CA LEU A 162 0.58 -5.81 4.87
C LEU A 162 1.63 -6.39 5.81
N LEU A 163 2.80 -5.76 5.90
CA LEU A 163 3.82 -6.10 6.89
C LEU A 163 3.70 -5.14 8.07
N VAL A 164 3.49 -5.67 9.27
CA VAL A 164 3.38 -4.86 10.49
C VAL A 164 4.28 -5.43 11.58
N THR A 165 4.83 -4.58 12.43
CA THR A 165 5.56 -5.03 13.62
C THR A 165 4.57 -5.26 14.76
N PRO A 166 4.89 -6.13 15.75
CA PRO A 166 4.03 -6.36 16.91
C PRO A 166 3.75 -5.09 17.75
N SER A 167 4.59 -4.06 17.61
CA SER A 167 4.46 -2.79 18.32
C SER A 167 3.50 -1.82 17.63
N VAL A 168 3.16 -2.02 16.36
CA VAL A 168 2.21 -1.14 15.65
C VAL A 168 0.83 -1.30 16.26
N ARG A 169 0.26 -0.20 16.76
CA ARG A 169 -1.13 -0.18 17.21
C ARG A 169 -2.05 -0.13 16.00
N ALA A 170 -3.05 -1.00 15.94
CA ALA A 170 -4.00 -1.03 14.82
C ALA A 170 -5.46 -1.06 15.32
N PRO A 171 -5.92 0.04 15.96
CA PRO A 171 -7.30 0.14 16.42
C PRO A 171 -8.25 -0.02 15.21
N GLY A 172 -9.18 -0.96 15.32
CA GLY A 172 -10.17 -1.21 14.27
C GLY A 172 -9.70 -2.03 13.08
N LEU A 173 -8.52 -2.66 13.11
CA LEU A 173 -8.12 -3.59 12.05
C LEU A 173 -9.11 -4.78 12.01
N PRO A 174 -9.77 -5.06 10.88
CA PRO A 174 -10.89 -5.98 10.87
C PRO A 174 -10.49 -7.40 11.32
N ASP A 175 -11.25 -8.01 12.22
CA ASP A 175 -11.05 -9.41 12.64
C ASP A 175 -11.15 -10.41 11.47
N SER A 176 -11.79 -9.98 10.38
CA SER A 176 -11.91 -10.76 9.16
C SER A 176 -10.62 -10.86 8.33
N LEU A 177 -9.59 -10.07 8.66
CA LEU A 177 -8.28 -10.14 8.02
C LEU A 177 -7.42 -11.20 8.70
N PRO A 178 -6.93 -12.20 7.97
CA PRO A 178 -5.99 -13.17 8.53
C PRO A 178 -4.72 -12.45 8.98
N ARG A 179 -4.25 -12.80 10.18
CA ARG A 179 -3.00 -12.33 10.78
C ARG A 179 -2.12 -13.53 11.04
N LEU A 180 -0.87 -13.45 10.60
CA LEU A 180 0.16 -14.48 10.82
C LEU A 180 1.36 -13.86 11.49
#